data_AF-A0A497PT13-F1
#
_entry.id   AF-A0A497PT13-F1
#
_cell.length_a   1.000
_cell.length_b   1.000
_cell.length_c   1.000
_cell.angle_alpha   90.00
_cell.angle_beta   90.00
_cell.angle_gamma   90.00
#
_symmetry.space_group_name_H-M   'P 1'
#
loop_
_entity.id
_entity.type
_entity.pdbx_description
1 polymer ?
#
loop_
_entity_poly.entity_id
_entity_poly.type
_entity_poly.pdbx_seq_one_letter_code
_entity_poly.pdbx_strand_id
1 'polypeptide(L)'
;MKWLNVIIATILGVSLFILDMKTGVISYLFVMPSVITIAIITGIVAMDIGEGFVSVALYMAIGVTLIVLLQPIILPEWGEIPADIPSMYMVVILLSVEKSLGFSSWPWLLFPLVVILLYILAPIIYFIALLLSLLGGLIGRVIARVVFKRVPSAQPEAGTPPSDTGVLE
;
A
#
# COMPACT_ATOMS: atom_id res chain seq x y z
N MET A 1 9.43 -11.21 10.76
CA MET A 1 8.29 -10.61 10.03
C MET A 1 7.01 -11.09 10.66
N LYS A 2 6.13 -10.17 11.04
CA LYS A 2 4.78 -10.42 11.55
C LYS A 2 3.81 -10.37 10.36
N TRP A 3 3.46 -11.54 9.83
CA TRP A 3 2.60 -11.65 8.65
C TRP A 3 1.24 -10.95 8.81
N LEU A 4 0.70 -10.90 10.03
CA LEU A 4 -0.52 -10.16 10.33
C LEU A 4 -0.41 -8.67 9.97
N ASN A 5 0.70 -8.02 10.30
CA ASN A 5 0.93 -6.61 9.97
C ASN A 5 1.00 -6.39 8.46
N VAL A 6 1.70 -7.30 7.77
CA VAL A 6 1.80 -7.28 6.31
C VAL A 6 0.42 -7.40 5.67
N ILE A 7 -0.41 -8.34 6.12
CA ILE A 7 -1.77 -8.56 5.61
C ILE A 7 -2.64 -7.31 5.84
N ILE A 8 -2.66 -6.76 7.07
CA ILE A 8 -3.45 -5.57 7.40
C ILE A 8 -3.02 -4.38 6.55
N ALA A 9 -1.72 -4.12 6.47
CA ALA A 9 -1.17 -3.02 5.67
C ALA A 9 -1.46 -3.20 4.18
N THR A 10 -1.41 -4.43 3.67
CA THR A 10 -1.74 -4.76 2.28
C THR A 10 -3.22 -4.50 1.99
N ILE A 11 -4.13 -4.99 2.85
CA ILE A 11 -5.58 -4.78 2.69
C ILE A 11 -5.90 -3.28 2.68
N LEU A 12 -5.29 -2.51 3.59
CA LEU A 12 -5.43 -1.06 3.61
C LEU A 12 -4.91 -0.42 2.32
N GLY A 13 -3.70 -0.80 1.85
CA GLY A 13 -3.12 -0.27 0.62
C GLY A 13 -3.97 -0.54 -0.61
N VAL A 14 -4.49 -1.77 -0.74
CA VAL A 14 -5.41 -2.16 -1.83
C VAL A 14 -6.69 -1.33 -1.76
N SER A 15 -7.25 -1.17 -0.57
CA SER A 15 -8.50 -0.42 -0.38
C SER A 15 -8.34 1.06 -0.74
N LEU A 16 -7.25 1.69 -0.30
CA LEU A 16 -6.92 3.07 -0.64
C LEU A 16 -6.64 3.25 -2.13
N PHE A 17 -5.93 2.29 -2.76
CA PHE A 17 -5.65 2.31 -4.19
C PHE A 17 -6.91 2.21 -5.04
N ILE A 18 -7.81 1.28 -4.72
CA ILE A 18 -9.10 1.15 -5.43
C ILE A 18 -9.97 2.39 -5.22
N LEU A 19 -10.03 2.89 -3.97
CA LEU A 19 -10.78 4.10 -3.65
C LEU A 19 -10.27 5.30 -4.44
N ASP A 20 -8.96 5.50 -4.51
CA ASP A 20 -8.37 6.60 -5.26
C ASP A 20 -8.54 6.42 -6.77
N MET A 21 -8.42 5.21 -7.29
CA MET A 21 -8.71 4.93 -8.70
C MET A 21 -10.15 5.27 -9.08
N LYS A 22 -11.11 5.10 -8.17
CA LYS A 22 -12.51 5.45 -8.39
C LYS A 22 -12.81 6.93 -8.19
N THR A 23 -12.27 7.53 -7.13
CA THR A 23 -12.69 8.85 -6.65
C THR A 23 -11.67 9.97 -6.88
N GLY A 24 -10.39 9.63 -7.06
CA GLY A 24 -9.29 10.57 -7.19
C GLY A 24 -8.99 11.39 -5.92
N VAL A 25 -9.57 11.03 -4.77
CA VAL A 25 -9.52 11.86 -3.55
C VAL A 25 -8.11 11.98 -3.00
N ILE A 26 -7.31 10.92 -3.00
CA ILE A 26 -5.92 10.97 -2.49
C ILE A 26 -5.06 11.77 -3.47
N SER A 27 -5.26 11.55 -4.78
CA SER A 27 -4.60 12.35 -5.83
C SER A 27 -4.92 13.85 -5.73
N TYR A 28 -6.13 14.21 -5.28
CA TYR A 28 -6.53 15.60 -5.08
C TYR A 28 -5.98 16.22 -3.79
N LEU A 29 -5.93 15.44 -2.70
CA LEU A 29 -5.53 15.94 -1.38
C LEU A 29 -4.02 16.14 -1.23
N PHE A 30 -3.21 15.41 -2.00
CA PHE A 30 -1.76 15.44 -1.88
C PHE A 30 -1.12 15.94 -3.17
N VAL A 31 -0.11 16.81 -3.04
CA VAL A 31 0.69 17.33 -4.16
C VAL A 31 1.60 16.24 -4.77
N MET A 32 1.76 15.11 -4.06
CA MET A 32 2.54 13.96 -4.52
C MET A 32 1.65 12.94 -5.20
N PRO A 33 2.19 12.16 -6.17
CA PRO A 33 1.47 11.08 -6.80
C PRO A 33 0.81 10.15 -5.77
N SER A 34 -0.47 9.84 -5.92
CA SER A 34 -1.22 9.09 -4.93
C SER A 34 -0.64 7.70 -4.69
N VAL A 35 -0.09 7.06 -5.73
CA VAL A 35 0.64 5.78 -5.61
C VAL A 35 1.78 5.86 -4.60
N ILE A 36 2.51 6.97 -4.55
CA ILE A 36 3.59 7.22 -3.58
C ILE A 36 2.99 7.46 -2.18
N THR A 37 1.96 8.29 -2.08
CA THR A 37 1.31 8.62 -0.81
C THR A 37 0.75 7.36 -0.15
N ILE A 38 0.05 6.52 -0.91
CA ILE A 38 -0.49 5.24 -0.45
C ILE A 38 0.65 4.32 -0.01
N ALA A 39 1.75 4.23 -0.76
CA ALA A 39 2.91 3.42 -0.37
C ALA A 39 3.51 3.86 0.97
N ILE A 40 3.59 5.16 1.23
CA ILE A 40 4.07 5.69 2.52
C ILE A 40 3.10 5.31 3.64
N ILE A 41 1.79 5.52 3.45
CA ILE A 41 0.76 5.18 4.45
C ILE A 41 0.81 3.67 4.76
N THR A 42 0.81 2.83 3.73
CA THR A 42 0.90 1.37 3.86
C THR A 42 2.20 0.96 4.57
N GLY A 43 3.32 1.59 4.24
CA GLY A 43 4.59 1.38 4.94
C GLY A 43 4.51 1.72 6.43
N ILE A 44 3.90 2.87 6.78
CA ILE A 44 3.72 3.30 8.19
C ILE A 44 2.86 2.28 8.95
N VAL A 45 1.74 1.84 8.37
CA VAL A 45 0.82 0.89 9.01
C VAL A 45 1.45 -0.48 9.22
N ALA A 46 2.39 -0.89 8.36
CA ALA A 46 3.13 -2.12 8.56
C ALA A 46 4.06 -2.09 9.79
N MET A 47 4.34 -0.91 10.36
CA MET A 47 5.13 -0.69 11.57
C MET A 47 6.59 -1.19 11.55
N ASP A 48 7.07 -1.69 10.41
CA ASP A 48 8.43 -2.14 10.22
C ASP A 48 8.90 -1.96 8.77
N ILE A 49 10.22 -1.81 8.56
CA ILE A 49 10.80 -1.55 7.22
C ILE A 49 10.53 -2.72 6.28
N GLY A 50 10.85 -3.94 6.70
CA GLY A 50 10.68 -5.14 5.86
C GLY A 50 9.21 -5.45 5.60
N GLU A 51 8.36 -5.28 6.62
CA GLU A 51 6.91 -5.49 6.50
C GLU A 51 6.27 -4.44 5.59
N GLY A 52 6.73 -3.19 5.67
CA GLY A 52 6.29 -2.09 4.80
C GLY A 52 6.66 -2.30 3.34
N PHE A 53 7.90 -2.71 3.06
CA PHE A 53 8.29 -3.02 1.67
C PHE A 53 7.46 -4.13 1.05
N VAL A 54 7.27 -5.24 1.79
CA VAL A 54 6.51 -6.39 1.31
C VAL A 54 5.03 -6.03 1.13
N SER A 55 4.42 -5.31 2.08
CA SER A 55 3.02 -4.91 1.96
C SER A 55 2.78 -3.93 0.80
N VAL A 56 3.75 -3.05 0.50
CA VAL A 56 3.68 -2.18 -0.67
C VAL A 56 3.77 -2.95 -1.98
N ALA A 57 4.74 -3.87 -2.11
CA ALA A 57 4.83 -4.72 -3.28
C ALA A 57 3.54 -5.54 -3.50
N LEU A 58 2.98 -6.09 -2.42
CA LEU A 58 1.74 -6.87 -2.48
C LEU A 58 0.54 -6.02 -2.85
N TYR A 59 0.32 -4.85 -2.24
CA TYR A 59 -0.87 -4.06 -2.61
C TYR A 59 -0.77 -3.54 -4.04
N MET A 60 0.42 -3.20 -4.53
CA MET A 60 0.58 -2.76 -5.92
C MET A 60 0.20 -3.89 -6.88
N ALA A 61 0.71 -5.10 -6.64
CA ALA A 61 0.40 -6.26 -7.47
C ALA A 61 -1.09 -6.64 -7.38
N ILE A 62 -1.62 -6.78 -6.16
CA ILE A 62 -3.00 -7.20 -5.91
C ILE A 62 -3.99 -6.11 -6.34
N GLY A 63 -3.72 -4.85 -6.03
CA GLY A 63 -4.57 -3.71 -6.36
C GLY A 63 -4.75 -3.55 -7.86
N VAL A 64 -3.65 -3.60 -8.63
CA VAL A 64 -3.72 -3.56 -10.10
C VAL A 64 -4.45 -4.80 -10.63
N THR A 65 -4.13 -5.99 -10.12
CA THR A 65 -4.79 -7.25 -10.52
C THR A 65 -6.31 -7.20 -10.29
N LEU A 66 -6.76 -6.71 -9.13
CA LEU A 66 -8.18 -6.61 -8.81
C LEU A 66 -8.90 -5.63 -9.73
N ILE A 67 -8.29 -4.49 -10.07
CA ILE A 67 -8.89 -3.56 -11.03
C ILE A 67 -8.98 -4.21 -12.40
N VAL A 68 -7.94 -4.91 -12.88
CA VAL A 68 -7.98 -5.59 -14.19
C VAL A 68 -9.09 -6.65 -14.23
N LEU A 69 -9.21 -7.48 -13.19
CA LEU A 69 -10.15 -8.60 -13.17
C LEU A 69 -11.59 -8.19 -12.86
N LEU A 70 -11.78 -7.13 -12.07
CA LEU A 70 -13.09 -6.66 -11.60
C LEU A 70 -13.44 -5.29 -12.17
N GLN A 71 -12.80 -4.86 -13.27
CA GLN A 71 -13.02 -3.56 -13.91
C GLN A 71 -14.52 -3.26 -14.13
N PRO A 72 -15.36 -4.18 -14.62
CA PRO A 72 -16.79 -3.89 -14.85
C PRO A 72 -17.56 -3.55 -13.57
N ILE A 73 -17.08 -4.01 -12.41
CA ILE A 73 -17.71 -3.80 -11.10
C ILE A 73 -17.12 -2.56 -10.41
N ILE A 74 -15.79 -2.39 -10.49
CA ILE A 74 -15.08 -1.32 -9.78
C ILE A 74 -15.19 0.01 -10.54
N LEU A 75 -15.06 -0.03 -11.87
CA LEU A 75 -15.06 1.12 -12.80
C LEU A 75 -16.03 0.86 -13.96
N PRO A 76 -17.34 0.76 -13.70
CA PRO A 76 -18.36 0.49 -14.72
C PRO A 76 -18.40 1.57 -15.82
N GLU A 77 -17.99 2.79 -15.51
CA GLU A 77 -17.96 3.92 -16.44
C GLU A 77 -16.96 3.73 -17.59
N TRP A 78 -15.99 2.82 -17.48
CA TRP A 78 -15.03 2.54 -18.54
C TRP A 78 -15.60 1.63 -19.65
N GLY A 79 -16.79 1.06 -19.44
CA GLY A 79 -17.39 0.12 -20.38
C GLY A 79 -16.55 -1.15 -20.58
N GLU A 80 -16.91 -1.95 -21.58
CA GLU A 80 -16.08 -3.07 -22.02
C GLU A 80 -14.97 -2.55 -22.93
N ILE A 81 -13.75 -2.42 -22.38
CA ILE A 81 -12.58 -2.11 -23.19
C ILE A 81 -12.14 -3.41 -23.88
N PRO A 82 -12.16 -3.49 -25.22
CA PRO A 82 -11.69 -4.67 -25.94
C PRO A 82 -10.16 -4.68 -25.94
N ALA A 83 -9.57 -5.06 -24.81
CA ALA A 83 -8.13 -5.19 -24.63
C ALA A 83 -7.81 -6.57 -24.02
N ASP A 84 -6.68 -7.13 -24.43
CA ASP A 84 -6.13 -8.33 -23.81
C ASP A 84 -5.65 -8.05 -22.38
N ILE A 85 -5.57 -9.10 -21.55
CA ILE A 85 -5.24 -8.99 -20.13
C ILE A 85 -3.92 -8.20 -19.90
N PRO A 86 -2.78 -8.50 -20.57
CA PRO A 86 -1.55 -7.72 -20.43
C PRO A 86 -1.72 -6.23 -20.72
N SER A 87 -2.44 -5.89 -21.79
CA SER A 87 -2.74 -4.50 -22.14
C SER A 87 -3.59 -3.82 -21.06
N MET A 88 -4.54 -4.53 -20.45
CA MET A 88 -5.32 -3.99 -19.32
C MET A 88 -4.45 -3.70 -18.09
N TYR A 89 -3.46 -4.55 -17.77
CA TYR A 89 -2.50 -4.25 -16.69
C TYR A 89 -1.73 -2.95 -16.95
N MET A 90 -1.24 -2.79 -18.18
CA MET A 90 -0.56 -1.56 -18.60
C MET A 90 -1.49 -0.34 -18.45
N VAL A 91 -2.71 -0.43 -18.98
CA VAL A 91 -3.68 0.66 -18.90
C VAL A 91 -3.95 1.06 -17.45
N VAL A 92 -4.18 0.11 -16.54
CA VAL A 92 -4.42 0.41 -15.13
C VAL A 92 -3.21 1.09 -14.46
N ILE A 93 -1.99 0.63 -14.78
CA ILE A 93 -0.75 1.24 -14.25
C ILE A 93 -0.55 2.66 -14.78
N LEU A 94 -0.81 2.89 -16.06
CA LEU A 94 -0.69 4.22 -16.67
C LEU A 94 -1.74 5.18 -16.11
N LEU A 95 -2.99 4.73 -16.00
CA LEU A 95 -4.09 5.54 -15.49
C LEU A 95 -3.96 5.87 -14.01
N SER A 96 -3.42 4.96 -13.19
CA SER A 96 -3.16 5.26 -11.78
C SER A 96 -2.16 6.40 -11.62
N VAL A 97 -1.17 6.46 -12.50
CA VAL A 97 -0.14 7.50 -12.53
C VAL A 97 -0.66 8.79 -13.17
N GLU A 98 -1.45 8.70 -14.23
CA GLU A 98 -2.10 9.86 -14.83
C GLU A 98 -3.01 10.57 -13.83
N LYS A 99 -3.88 9.81 -13.15
CA LYS A 99 -4.78 10.33 -12.10
C LYS A 99 -3.98 10.95 -10.96
N SER A 100 -2.88 10.31 -10.56
CA SER A 100 -1.96 10.81 -9.55
C SER A 100 -1.32 12.16 -9.88
N LEU A 101 -1.15 12.48 -11.18
CA LEU A 101 -0.46 13.69 -11.64
C LEU A 101 -1.44 14.78 -12.13
N GLY A 102 -2.74 14.50 -12.16
CA GLY A 102 -3.76 15.47 -12.57
C GLY A 102 -3.74 15.79 -14.07
N PHE A 103 -3.24 14.89 -14.92
CA PHE A 103 -3.13 15.14 -16.37
C PHE A 103 -4.45 15.06 -17.15
N SER A 104 -5.59 14.81 -16.48
CA SER A 104 -6.89 14.55 -17.14
C SER A 104 -7.43 15.69 -18.03
N SER A 105 -6.81 16.87 -17.99
CA SER A 105 -7.23 18.07 -18.73
C SER A 105 -6.43 18.33 -20.01
N TRP A 106 -5.51 17.45 -20.41
CA TRP A 106 -4.60 17.74 -21.53
C TRP A 106 -5.31 17.65 -22.89
N PRO A 107 -4.98 18.54 -23.84
CA PRO A 107 -5.56 18.49 -25.18
C PRO A 107 -5.36 17.13 -25.86
N TRP A 108 -6.39 16.63 -26.56
CA TRP A 108 -6.34 15.37 -27.31
C TRP A 108 -5.16 15.27 -28.28
N LEU A 109 -4.66 16.40 -28.77
CA LEU A 109 -3.49 16.46 -29.65
C LEU A 109 -2.20 15.98 -28.97
N LEU A 110 -2.09 16.13 -27.65
CA LEU A 110 -0.93 15.69 -26.86
C LEU A 110 -1.10 14.26 -26.32
N PHE A 111 -2.25 13.63 -26.53
CA PHE A 111 -2.55 12.31 -25.97
C PHE A 111 -1.48 11.25 -26.29
N PRO A 112 -0.95 11.11 -27.53
CA PRO A 112 0.10 10.14 -27.81
C PRO A 112 1.39 10.44 -27.04
N LEU A 113 1.74 11.72 -26.89
CA LEU A 113 2.92 12.16 -26.15
C LEU A 113 2.76 11.87 -24.65
N VAL A 114 1.57 12.11 -24.09
CA VAL A 114 1.24 11.82 -22.69
C VAL A 114 1.31 10.31 -22.44
N VAL A 115 0.78 9.47 -23.32
CA VAL A 115 0.87 8.01 -23.19
C VAL A 115 2.33 7.53 -23.20
N ILE A 116 3.16 8.04 -24.12
CA ILE A 116 4.59 7.70 -24.17
C ILE A 116 5.29 8.14 -22.88
N LEU A 117 4.99 9.36 -22.40
CA LEU A 117 5.55 9.87 -21.16
C LEU A 117 5.15 9.01 -19.96
N LEU A 118 3.87 8.64 -19.85
CA LEU A 118 3.35 7.76 -18.80
C LEU A 118 3.99 6.38 -18.85
N TYR A 119 4.27 5.85 -20.05
CA TYR A 119 4.93 4.54 -20.20
C TYR A 119 6.34 4.52 -19.58
N ILE A 120 7.03 5.66 -19.63
CA ILE A 120 8.34 5.84 -18.99
C ILE A 120 8.17 6.18 -17.50
N LEU A 121 7.22 7.04 -17.17
CA LEU A 121 7.10 7.62 -15.84
C LEU A 121 6.44 6.65 -14.85
N ALA A 122 5.49 5.83 -15.29
CA ALA A 122 4.79 4.89 -14.44
C ALA A 122 5.71 3.87 -13.73
N PRO A 123 6.60 3.13 -14.43
CA PRO A 123 7.53 2.24 -13.75
C PRO A 123 8.46 2.98 -12.78
N ILE A 124 8.85 4.21 -13.10
CA ILE A 124 9.67 5.06 -12.22
C ILE A 124 8.89 5.43 -10.95
N ILE A 125 7.63 5.85 -11.06
CA ILE A 125 6.80 6.23 -9.92
C ILE A 125 6.51 5.02 -9.03
N TYR A 126 6.20 3.86 -9.59
CA TYR A 126 6.01 2.63 -8.82
C TYR A 126 7.30 2.21 -8.10
N PHE A 127 8.45 2.35 -8.76
CA PHE A 127 9.74 2.06 -8.15
C PHE A 127 10.08 3.04 -7.02
N ILE A 128 9.86 4.34 -7.22
CA ILE A 128 10.04 5.36 -6.19
C ILE A 128 9.10 5.10 -5.01
N ALA A 129 7.84 4.76 -5.27
CA ALA A 129 6.88 4.42 -4.23
C ALA A 129 7.33 3.21 -3.40
N LEU A 130 7.89 2.18 -4.05
CA LEU A 130 8.52 1.04 -3.36
C LEU A 130 9.70 1.47 -2.49
N LEU A 131 10.58 2.35 -2.98
CA LEU A 131 11.69 2.85 -2.17
C LEU A 131 11.22 3.70 -0.98
N LEU A 132 10.24 4.56 -1.19
CA LEU A 132 9.68 5.43 -0.15
C LEU A 132 8.86 4.64 0.89
N SER A 133 8.37 3.45 0.55
CA SER A 133 7.77 2.54 1.54
C SER A 133 8.74 2.15 2.66
N LEU A 134 10.06 2.12 2.38
CA LEU A 134 11.08 1.87 3.40
C LEU A 134 11.10 2.98 4.45
N LEU A 135 10.95 4.24 3.99
CA LEU A 135 10.82 5.39 4.90
C LEU A 135 9.52 5.32 5.68
N GLY A 136 8.41 4.94 5.03
CA GLY A 136 7.14 4.69 5.70
C GLY A 136 7.28 3.65 6.81
N GLY A 137 7.89 2.50 6.53
CA GLY A 137 8.16 1.45 7.51
C GLY A 137 9.10 1.88 8.63
N LEU A 138 10.10 2.72 8.34
CA LEU A 138 10.99 3.31 9.36
C LEU A 138 10.20 4.22 10.32
N ILE A 139 9.35 5.10 9.76
CA ILE A 139 8.47 5.99 10.55
C ILE A 139 7.52 5.16 11.39
N GLY A 140 6.87 4.15 10.81
CA GLY A 140 5.99 3.21 11.51
C GLY A 140 6.70 2.52 12.67
N ARG A 141 7.95 2.09 12.50
CA ARG A 141 8.77 1.49 13.56
C ARG A 141 9.04 2.47 14.70
N VAL A 142 9.32 3.73 14.40
CA VAL A 142 9.52 4.78 15.42
C VAL A 142 8.21 5.03 16.18
N ILE A 143 7.10 5.18 15.48
CA ILE A 143 5.77 5.37 16.08
C ILE A 143 5.42 4.18 16.99
N ALA A 144 5.61 2.95 16.52
CA ALA A 144 5.32 1.76 17.30
C ALA A 144 6.14 1.71 18.59
N ARG A 145 7.43 2.10 18.53
CA ARG A 145 8.27 2.21 19.72
C ARG A 145 7.81 3.29 20.70
N VAL A 146 7.27 4.41 20.23
CA VAL A 146 6.81 5.50 21.10
C VAL A 146 5.45 5.18 21.72
N VAL A 147 4.53 4.63 20.93
CA VAL A 147 3.15 4.35 21.33
C VAL A 147 3.04 3.07 22.17
N PHE A 148 3.66 1.97 21.73
CA PHE A 148 3.49 0.65 22.37
C PHE A 148 4.51 0.36 23.49
N LYS A 149 5.54 1.19 23.71
CA LYS A 149 6.40 1.08 24.92
C LYS A 149 5.68 1.45 26.23
N ARG A 150 4.42 1.90 26.19
CA ARG A 150 3.64 2.26 27.39
C ARG A 150 2.79 1.15 27.99
N VAL A 151 2.94 -0.10 27.55
CA VAL A 151 2.36 -1.24 28.26
C VAL A 151 3.52 -2.06 28.83
N PRO A 152 3.89 -1.85 30.11
CA PRO A 152 4.68 -2.85 30.80
C PRO A 152 3.85 -4.13 30.74
N SER A 153 4.43 -5.17 30.16
CA SER A 153 3.96 -6.51 30.42
C SER A 153 4.10 -6.70 31.92
N ALA A 154 3.03 -6.46 32.67
CA ALA A 154 2.86 -7.00 34.01
C ALA A 154 2.77 -8.52 33.82
N GLN A 155 3.94 -9.12 33.61
CA GLN A 155 4.14 -10.55 33.73
C GLN A 155 3.96 -10.80 35.23
N PRO A 156 2.91 -11.51 35.67
CA PRO A 156 2.83 -11.93 37.06
C PRO A 156 4.08 -12.76 37.31
N GLU A 157 4.86 -12.38 38.32
CA GLU A 157 5.97 -13.20 38.82
C GLU A 157 5.43 -14.62 38.98
N ALA A 158 5.98 -15.55 38.20
CA ALA A 158 5.68 -16.95 38.33
C ALA A 158 5.96 -17.33 39.79
N GLY A 159 4.88 -17.66 40.51
CA GLY A 159 4.95 -18.07 41.91
C GLY A 159 5.99 -19.17 42.05
N THR A 160 6.99 -18.90 42.90
CA THR A 160 7.85 -19.93 43.47
C THR A 160 6.97 -21.05 44.03
N PRO A 161 7.13 -22.31 43.58
CA PRO A 161 6.35 -23.41 44.13
C PRO A 161 6.68 -23.58 45.62
N PRO A 162 5.72 -24.05 46.44
CA PRO A 162 5.94 -24.23 47.87
C PRO A 162 7.06 -25.26 48.08
N SER A 163 7.99 -24.94 48.97
CA SER A 163 9.03 -25.88 49.39
C SER A 163 8.38 -27.01 50.19
N ASP A 164 8.32 -28.20 49.60
CA ASP A 164 8.14 -29.45 50.35
C ASP A 164 9.40 -29.68 51.21
N THR A 165 9.48 -28.98 52.35
CA THR A 165 10.24 -29.50 53.48
C THR A 165 9.42 -30.61 54.08
N GLY A 166 9.73 -31.82 53.63
CA GLY A 166 9.18 -33.07 54.11
C GLY A 166 9.17 -33.13 55.64
N VAL A 167 7.97 -33.32 56.17
CA VAL A 167 7.77 -34.10 57.38
C VAL A 167 8.25 -35.51 57.04
N LEU A 168 9.32 -35.99 57.65
CA LEU A 168 9.52 -37.40 58.01
C LEU A 168 10.66 -37.50 59.05
N GLU A 169 10.24 -37.97 60.22
CA GLU A 169 11.00 -38.56 61.35
C GLU A 169 11.69 -37.63 62.36
#